data_AF-A0A7K9YJK0-F1
#
_entry.id   AF-A0A7K9YJK0-F1
#
_cell.length_a   1.000
_cell.length_b   1.000
_cell.length_c   1.000
_cell.angle_alpha   90.00
_cell.angle_beta   90.00
_cell.angle_gamma   90.00
#
_symmetry.space_group_name_H-M   'P 1'
#
loop_
_entity.id
_entity.type
_entity.pdbx_description
1 polymer ?
#
loop_
_entity_poly.entity_id
_entity_poly.type
_entity_poly.pdbx_seq_one_letter_code
_entity_poly.pdbx_strand_id
1 'polypeptide(L)'
;MRELEQYQKTEAYKVFSRKAQDRQKGKSHRQGIGRDRNKEADTKERSVFDIPIFTEEFLNHSKAREAELRQLRKSNMEFEERNAALQKHVESMRTAVEKLEVDVIQERSRNTVLQQHLETLRQALTTSFAGVPLPGSGETPTMETIDSYMNRLHGIIMANPQENENLIATVRDVVNRLER
;
A
#
# COMPACT_ATOMS: atom_id res chain seq x y z
N MET A 1 7.89 29.73 -2.25
CA MET A 1 7.59 29.84 -3.70
C MET A 1 7.59 28.48 -4.38
N ARG A 2 8.67 27.67 -4.32
CA ARG A 2 8.72 26.32 -4.95
C ARG A 2 7.64 25.33 -4.48
N GLU A 3 7.24 25.37 -3.22
CA GLU A 3 6.20 24.48 -2.67
C GLU A 3 4.80 24.79 -3.22
N LEU A 4 4.50 26.07 -3.51
CA LEU A 4 3.24 26.48 -4.12
C LEU A 4 3.14 25.96 -5.56
N GLU A 5 4.25 26.01 -6.30
CA GLU A 5 4.35 25.50 -7.67
C GLU A 5 4.21 23.97 -7.71
N GLN A 6 4.76 23.26 -6.72
CA GLN A 6 4.56 21.82 -6.58
C GLN A 6 3.10 21.48 -6.24
N TYR A 7 2.48 22.24 -5.33
CA TYR A 7 1.08 22.04 -4.96
C TYR A 7 0.14 22.21 -6.17
N GLN A 8 0.37 23.21 -7.02
CA GLN A 8 -0.43 23.41 -8.25
C GLN A 8 -0.34 22.26 -9.26
N LYS A 9 0.72 21.43 -9.20
CA LYS A 9 0.90 20.26 -10.07
C LYS A 9 0.23 18.99 -9.52
N THR A 10 -0.25 19.01 -8.28
CA THR A 10 -0.88 17.85 -7.65
C THR A 10 -2.32 17.62 -8.15
N GLU A 11 -2.77 16.36 -8.10
CA GLU A 11 -4.16 16.00 -8.37
C GLU A 11 -5.14 16.67 -7.39
N ALA A 12 -4.71 16.94 -6.16
CA ALA A 12 -5.49 17.66 -5.17
C ALA A 12 -5.90 19.08 -5.65
N TYR A 13 -4.99 19.80 -6.30
CA TYR A 13 -5.26 21.12 -6.84
C TYR A 13 -6.23 21.10 -8.03
N LYS A 14 -6.14 20.08 -8.89
CA LYS A 14 -7.07 19.88 -10.01
C LYS A 14 -8.50 19.60 -9.53
N VAL A 15 -8.64 18.75 -8.50
CA VAL A 15 -9.93 18.43 -7.88
C VAL A 15 -10.54 19.67 -7.21
N PHE A 16 -9.74 20.45 -6.50
CA PHE A 16 -10.18 21.71 -5.89
C PHE A 16 -10.67 22.71 -6.96
N SER A 17 -9.91 22.89 -8.04
CA SER A 17 -10.23 23.83 -9.12
C SER A 17 -11.51 23.45 -9.87
N ARG A 18 -11.75 22.16 -10.15
CA ARG A 18 -13.03 21.68 -10.72
C ARG A 18 -14.21 21.97 -9.80
N LYS A 19 -14.07 21.66 -8.51
CA LYS A 19 -15.14 21.86 -7.52
C LYS A 19 -15.48 23.35 -7.30
N ALA A 20 -14.50 24.24 -7.47
CA ALA A 20 -14.70 25.67 -7.43
C ALA A 20 -15.49 26.17 -8.66
N GLN A 21 -15.20 25.67 -9.86
CA GLN A 21 -15.93 26.02 -11.09
C GLN A 21 -17.38 25.50 -11.08
N ASP A 22 -17.62 24.29 -10.56
CA ASP A 22 -18.97 23.72 -10.46
C ASP A 22 -19.86 24.51 -9.49
N ARG A 23 -19.29 25.06 -8.41
CA ARG A 23 -20.00 25.95 -7.48
C ARG A 23 -20.39 27.29 -8.08
N GLN A 24 -19.64 27.80 -9.06
CA GLN A 24 -19.99 29.02 -9.78
C GLN A 24 -21.10 28.77 -10.81
N LYS A 25 -21.06 27.64 -11.53
CA LYS A 25 -22.10 27.28 -12.50
C LYS A 25 -23.46 26.96 -11.86
N GLY A 26 -23.46 26.42 -10.63
CA GLY A 26 -24.69 26.15 -9.88
C GLY A 26 -25.46 27.37 -9.36
N LYS A 27 -24.84 28.57 -9.33
CA LYS A 27 -25.49 29.80 -8.82
C LYS A 27 -26.38 30.51 -9.85
N SER A 28 -26.17 30.30 -11.15
CA SER A 28 -26.97 30.97 -12.19
C SER A 28 -28.35 30.35 -12.44
N HIS A 29 -28.59 29.11 -11.99
CA HIS A 29 -29.84 28.39 -12.32
C HIS A 29 -30.93 28.43 -11.24
N ARG A 30 -30.74 29.20 -10.16
CA ARG A 30 -31.70 29.26 -9.03
C ARG A 30 -32.35 30.63 -8.81
N GLN A 31 -32.28 31.52 -9.80
CA GLN A 31 -33.07 32.77 -9.83
C GLN A 31 -34.42 32.49 -10.51
N GLY A 32 -35.36 31.96 -9.74
CA GLY A 32 -36.71 31.70 -10.22
C GLY A 32 -37.49 30.96 -9.14
N ILE A 33 -38.12 31.73 -8.25
CA ILE A 33 -39.32 31.44 -7.44
C ILE A 33 -39.27 32.39 -6.23
N GLY A 34 -40.27 33.26 -6.15
CA GLY A 34 -40.30 34.42 -5.29
C GLY A 34 -40.39 34.14 -3.79
N ARG A 35 -39.91 35.12 -3.03
CA ARG A 35 -40.44 35.51 -1.73
C ARG A 35 -40.11 36.99 -1.55
N ASP A 36 -41.15 37.77 -1.27
CA ASP A 36 -41.11 39.15 -0.80
C ASP A 36 -39.86 39.43 0.04
N ARG A 37 -38.89 40.14 -0.54
CA ARG A 37 -37.89 40.90 0.21
C ARG A 37 -38.41 42.32 0.30
N ASN A 38 -39.43 42.49 1.13
CA ASN A 38 -39.80 43.80 1.62
C ASN A 38 -38.62 44.30 2.48
N LYS A 39 -37.94 45.33 1.99
CA LYS A 39 -37.05 46.26 2.70
C LYS A 39 -36.10 45.67 3.76
N GLU A 40 -34.91 45.24 3.35
CA GLU A 40 -33.72 45.23 4.22
C GLU A 40 -32.43 45.23 3.39
N ALA A 41 -32.45 45.95 2.28
CA ALA A 41 -31.29 46.22 1.45
C ALA A 41 -30.86 47.68 1.65
N ASP A 42 -30.45 48.05 2.87
CA ASP A 42 -29.56 49.21 3.09
C ASP A 42 -28.97 49.27 4.52
N THR A 43 -28.78 48.14 5.20
CA THR A 43 -27.86 48.13 6.34
C THR A 43 -26.48 47.91 5.76
N LYS A 44 -25.82 49.02 5.37
CA LYS A 44 -24.35 49.12 5.43
C LYS A 44 -23.87 48.29 6.63
N GLU A 45 -22.70 47.67 6.53
CA GLU A 45 -21.92 47.23 7.71
C GLU A 45 -21.75 48.44 8.64
N ARG A 46 -22.78 48.75 9.44
CA ARG A 46 -22.68 49.61 10.60
C ARG A 46 -21.77 48.81 11.50
N SER A 47 -20.58 49.36 11.68
CA SER A 47 -19.63 48.88 12.67
C SER A 47 -20.41 48.59 13.95
N VAL A 48 -20.15 47.45 14.61
CA VAL A 48 -20.82 47.02 15.85
C VAL A 48 -20.92 48.14 16.90
N PHE A 49 -20.01 49.11 16.82
CA PHE A 49 -19.93 50.29 17.66
C PHE A 49 -21.00 51.38 17.38
N ASP A 50 -21.73 51.31 16.26
CA ASP A 50 -22.78 52.26 15.86
C ASP A 50 -24.20 51.80 16.27
N ILE A 51 -24.34 50.63 16.92
CA ILE A 51 -25.62 50.09 17.38
C ILE A 51 -25.80 50.43 18.87
N PRO A 52 -26.78 51.26 19.26
CA PRO A 52 -26.96 51.63 20.66
C PRO A 52 -27.33 50.42 21.55
N ILE A 53 -26.72 50.33 22.73
CA ILE A 53 -26.72 49.15 23.63
C ILE A 53 -28.09 48.67 24.17
N PHE A 54 -29.15 49.45 23.98
CA PHE A 54 -30.52 49.11 24.42
C PHE A 54 -31.52 49.08 23.27
N THR A 55 -31.06 48.81 22.04
CA THR A 55 -31.95 48.59 20.89
C THR A 55 -32.16 47.11 20.64
N GLU A 56 -33.30 46.79 20.03
CA GLU A 56 -33.58 45.44 19.53
C GLU A 56 -32.52 44.97 18.53
N GLU A 57 -31.96 45.88 17.73
CA GLU A 57 -30.86 45.64 16.80
C GLU A 57 -29.59 45.13 17.53
N PHE A 58 -29.23 45.75 18.67
CA PHE A 58 -28.08 45.31 19.47
C PHE A 58 -28.29 43.91 20.06
N LEU A 59 -29.49 43.64 20.59
CA LEU A 59 -29.84 42.33 21.15
C LEU A 59 -29.78 41.23 20.08
N ASN A 60 -30.35 41.49 18.89
CA ASN A 60 -30.33 40.55 17.78
C ASN A 60 -28.91 40.27 17.27
N HIS A 61 -28.09 41.32 17.13
CA HIS A 61 -26.69 41.17 16.73
C HIS A 61 -25.87 40.41 17.78
N SER A 62 -26.05 40.71 19.07
CA SER A 62 -25.40 39.98 20.17
C SER A 62 -25.77 38.49 20.15
N LYS A 63 -27.06 38.17 20.01
CA LYS A 63 -27.57 36.80 19.91
C LYS A 63 -27.03 36.06 18.70
N ALA A 64 -26.94 36.71 17.54
CA ALA A 64 -26.35 36.14 16.33
C ALA A 64 -24.87 35.81 16.51
N ARG A 65 -24.08 36.72 17.10
CA ARG A 65 -22.66 36.47 17.41
C ARG A 65 -22.46 35.35 18.41
N GLU A 66 -23.30 35.29 19.44
CA GLU A 66 -23.23 34.21 20.42
C GLU A 66 -23.54 32.85 19.77
N ALA A 67 -24.54 32.80 18.88
CA ALA A 67 -24.86 31.59 18.12
C ALA A 67 -23.71 31.17 17.19
N GLU A 68 -23.08 32.13 16.49
CA GLU A 68 -21.90 31.87 15.67
C GLU A 68 -20.73 31.34 16.49
N LEU A 69 -20.44 31.96 17.65
CA LEU A 69 -19.39 31.50 18.55
C LEU A 69 -19.64 30.07 19.05
N ARG A 70 -20.89 29.74 19.39
CA ARG A 70 -21.28 28.37 19.76
C ARG A 70 -21.06 27.39 18.61
N GLN A 71 -21.44 27.78 17.39
CA GLN A 71 -21.23 26.96 16.20
C GLN A 71 -19.74 26.74 15.88
N LEU A 72 -18.92 27.79 15.98
CA LEU A 72 -17.48 27.71 15.80
C LEU A 72 -16.83 26.77 16.83
N ARG A 73 -17.21 26.88 18.10
CA ARG A 73 -16.73 25.96 19.15
C ARG A 73 -17.08 24.51 18.84
N LYS A 74 -18.32 24.25 18.42
CA LYS A 74 -18.76 22.91 18.01
C LYS A 74 -17.93 22.39 16.83
N SER A 75 -17.76 23.21 15.79
CA SER A 75 -16.96 22.87 14.62
C SER A 75 -15.50 22.60 14.98
N ASN A 76 -14.91 23.39 15.86
CA ASN A 76 -13.53 23.20 16.30
C ASN A 76 -13.37 21.88 17.04
N MET A 77 -14.30 21.53 17.93
CA MET A 77 -14.30 20.25 18.63
C MET A 77 -14.41 19.06 17.66
N GLU A 78 -15.27 19.15 16.64
CA GLU A 78 -15.37 18.11 15.60
C GLU A 78 -14.07 17.95 14.79
N PHE A 79 -13.35 19.06 14.53
CA PHE A 79 -12.06 19.00 13.86
C PHE A 79 -10.96 18.41 14.75
N GLU A 80 -10.94 18.75 16.04
CA GLU A 80 -10.02 18.16 17.01
C GLU A 80 -10.21 16.64 17.12
N GLU A 81 -11.46 16.18 17.17
CA GLU A 81 -11.78 14.75 17.19
C GLU A 81 -11.30 14.03 15.92
N ARG A 82 -11.56 14.61 14.73
CA ARG A 82 -11.09 14.05 13.46
C ARG A 82 -9.57 14.03 13.37
N ASN A 83 -8.90 15.08 13.84
CA ASN A 83 -7.44 15.15 13.87
C ASN A 83 -6.86 14.09 14.79
N ALA A 84 -7.45 13.88 15.98
CA ALA A 84 -7.02 12.83 16.91
C ALA A 84 -7.19 11.42 16.29
N ALA A 85 -8.32 11.16 15.62
CA ALA A 85 -8.55 9.90 14.93
C ALA A 85 -7.54 9.67 13.79
N LEU A 86 -7.26 10.70 12.99
CA LEU A 86 -6.29 10.63 11.92
C LEU A 86 -4.86 10.39 12.44
N GLN A 87 -4.48 11.07 13.52
CA GLN A 87 -3.18 10.91 14.15
C GLN A 87 -2.95 9.45 14.59
N LYS A 88 -3.94 8.86 15.25
CA LYS A 88 -3.92 7.44 15.64
C LYS A 88 -3.80 6.51 14.43
N HIS A 89 -4.47 6.82 13.33
CA HIS A 89 -4.37 6.03 12.11
C HIS A 89 -2.97 6.10 11.51
N VAL A 90 -2.38 7.29 11.44
CA VAL A 90 -0.99 7.49 10.97
C VAL A 90 -0.01 6.71 11.84
N GLU A 91 -0.16 6.75 13.16
CA GLU A 91 0.67 5.96 14.09
C GLU A 91 0.51 4.46 13.85
N SER A 92 -0.73 3.97 13.71
CA SER A 92 -1.01 2.57 13.41
C SER A 92 -0.38 2.13 12.09
N MET A 93 -0.45 2.98 11.05
CA MET A 93 0.17 2.71 9.76
C MET A 93 1.70 2.69 9.87
N ARG A 94 2.31 3.60 10.63
CA ARG A 94 3.77 3.59 10.85
C ARG A 94 4.23 2.29 11.49
N THR A 95 3.56 1.84 12.56
CA THR A 95 3.87 0.56 13.19
C THR A 95 3.67 -0.64 12.23
N ALA A 96 2.64 -0.60 11.38
CA ALA A 96 2.43 -1.65 10.38
C ALA A 96 3.56 -1.67 9.33
N VAL A 97 4.04 -0.51 8.89
CA VAL A 97 5.17 -0.38 7.96
C VAL A 97 6.44 -0.92 8.60
N GLU A 98 6.77 -0.50 9.83
CA GLU A 98 7.95 -0.98 10.55
C GLU A 98 7.94 -2.51 10.69
N LYS A 99 6.78 -3.09 11.01
CA LYS A 99 6.63 -4.55 11.07
C LYS A 99 6.87 -5.21 9.72
N LEU A 100 6.29 -4.66 8.65
CA LEU A 100 6.49 -5.20 7.29
C LEU A 100 7.94 -5.09 6.84
N GLU A 101 8.67 -4.04 7.22
CA GLU A 101 10.09 -3.90 6.92
C GLU A 101 10.91 -5.01 7.59
N VAL A 102 10.62 -5.31 8.87
CA VAL A 102 11.24 -6.42 9.60
C VAL A 102 10.93 -7.76 8.92
N ASP A 103 9.66 -8.01 8.59
CA ASP A 103 9.24 -9.24 7.92
C ASP A 103 9.95 -9.42 6.57
N VAL A 104 10.11 -8.34 5.78
CA VAL A 104 10.85 -8.37 4.50
C VAL A 104 12.32 -8.73 4.70
N ILE A 105 12.98 -8.18 5.73
CA ILE A 105 14.38 -8.50 6.03
C ILE A 105 14.51 -9.98 6.44
N GLN A 106 13.60 -10.48 7.28
CA GLN A 106 13.60 -11.86 7.73
C GLN A 106 13.36 -12.83 6.57
N GLU A 107 12.41 -12.55 5.70
CA GLU A 107 12.12 -13.39 4.52
C GLU A 107 13.28 -13.39 3.51
N ARG A 108 13.96 -12.25 3.32
CA ARG A 108 15.19 -12.20 2.51
C ARG A 108 16.28 -13.09 3.09
N SER A 109 16.52 -13.01 4.40
CA SER A 109 17.50 -13.85 5.10
C SER A 109 17.16 -15.33 4.95
N ARG A 110 15.88 -15.71 5.14
CA ARG A 110 15.41 -17.07 4.95
C ARG A 110 15.61 -17.56 3.52
N ASN A 111 15.31 -16.72 2.53
CA ASN A 111 15.51 -17.05 1.12
C ASN A 111 16.99 -17.30 0.81
N THR A 112 17.89 -16.46 1.32
CA THR A 112 19.34 -16.66 1.18
C THR A 112 19.79 -18.00 1.76
N VAL A 113 19.31 -18.37 2.95
CA VAL A 113 19.64 -19.67 3.57
C VAL A 113 19.09 -20.83 2.73
N LEU A 114 17.86 -20.73 2.23
CA LEU A 114 17.28 -21.75 1.34
C LEU A 114 18.07 -21.90 0.03
N GLN A 115 18.51 -20.79 -0.56
CA GLN A 115 19.36 -20.82 -1.75
C GLN A 115 20.71 -21.50 -1.47
N GLN A 116 21.32 -21.23 -0.31
CA GLN A 116 22.55 -21.89 0.10
C GLN A 116 22.37 -23.40 0.30
N HIS A 117 21.26 -23.83 0.92
CA HIS A 117 20.94 -25.25 1.05
C HIS A 117 20.73 -25.91 -0.30
N LEU A 118 20.01 -25.26 -1.21
CA LEU A 118 19.78 -25.74 -2.57
C LEU A 118 21.13 -25.91 -3.31
N GLU A 119 22.00 -24.91 -3.24
CA GLU A 119 23.32 -24.96 -3.86
C GLU A 119 24.19 -26.08 -3.28
N THR A 120 24.18 -26.24 -1.96
CA THR A 120 24.88 -27.32 -1.27
C THR A 120 24.38 -28.69 -1.75
N LEU A 121 23.06 -28.86 -1.87
CA LEU A 121 22.45 -30.09 -2.36
C LEU A 121 22.83 -30.36 -3.82
N ARG A 122 22.76 -29.34 -4.69
CA ARG A 122 23.18 -29.45 -6.10
C ARG A 122 24.65 -29.84 -6.21
N GLN A 123 25.51 -29.27 -5.37
CA GLN A 123 26.93 -29.61 -5.35
C GLN A 123 27.17 -31.05 -4.88
N ALA A 124 26.48 -31.47 -3.82
CA ALA A 124 26.57 -32.83 -3.32
C ALA A 124 26.11 -33.85 -4.36
N LEU A 125 24.97 -33.59 -5.02
CA LEU A 125 24.44 -34.42 -6.10
C LEU A 125 25.38 -34.46 -7.31
N THR A 126 25.84 -33.30 -7.79
CA THR A 126 26.76 -33.22 -8.94
C THR A 126 28.03 -34.03 -8.68
N THR A 127 28.61 -33.89 -7.49
CA THR A 127 29.82 -34.64 -7.09
C THR A 127 29.54 -36.14 -7.02
N SER A 128 28.44 -36.53 -6.37
CA SER A 128 28.12 -37.93 -6.10
C SER A 128 27.75 -38.71 -7.37
N PHE A 129 27.15 -38.03 -8.35
CA PHE A 129 26.74 -38.61 -9.63
C PHE A 129 27.72 -38.36 -10.78
N ALA A 130 28.88 -37.72 -10.54
CA ALA A 130 29.88 -37.45 -11.58
C ALA A 130 30.35 -38.70 -12.34
N GLY A 131 30.36 -39.86 -11.68
CA GLY A 131 30.72 -41.16 -12.27
C GLY A 131 29.55 -41.96 -12.86
N VAL A 132 28.34 -41.39 -12.93
CA VAL A 132 27.12 -42.08 -13.37
C VAL A 132 26.61 -41.43 -14.66
N PRO A 133 27.08 -41.84 -15.84
CA PRO A 133 26.56 -41.31 -17.11
C PRO A 133 25.13 -41.81 -17.38
N LEU A 134 24.29 -40.95 -17.97
CA LEU A 134 22.94 -41.34 -18.36
C LEU A 134 22.96 -42.39 -19.50
N PRO A 135 22.14 -43.45 -19.41
CA PRO A 135 21.99 -44.40 -20.51
C PRO A 135 21.53 -43.72 -21.80
N GLY A 136 22.13 -44.10 -22.93
CA GLY A 136 21.80 -43.58 -24.26
C GLY A 136 22.45 -42.24 -24.61
N SER A 137 22.58 -41.29 -23.68
CA SER A 137 23.22 -39.99 -23.94
C SER A 137 24.68 -39.91 -23.48
N GLY A 138 25.07 -40.70 -22.46
CA GLY A 138 26.41 -40.60 -21.85
C GLY A 138 26.63 -39.32 -21.03
N GLU A 139 25.60 -38.51 -20.84
CA GLU A 139 25.67 -37.22 -20.17
C GLU A 139 25.94 -37.41 -18.66
N THR A 140 26.85 -36.60 -18.13
CA THR A 140 27.16 -36.54 -16.69
C THR A 140 26.67 -35.20 -16.11
N PRO A 141 26.31 -35.17 -14.81
CA PRO A 141 25.77 -33.96 -14.21
C PRO A 141 26.83 -32.86 -14.06
N THR A 142 26.41 -31.62 -14.22
CA THR A 142 27.16 -30.41 -13.88
C THR A 142 26.31 -29.53 -12.96
N MET A 143 26.90 -28.51 -12.33
CA MET A 143 26.15 -27.59 -11.46
C MET A 143 24.97 -26.91 -12.19
N GLU A 144 25.08 -26.68 -13.49
CA GLU A 144 24.03 -26.07 -14.30
C GLU A 144 22.99 -27.09 -14.80
N THR A 145 23.36 -28.36 -14.95
CA THR A 145 22.51 -29.41 -15.55
C THR A 145 21.97 -30.41 -14.54
N ILE A 146 22.35 -30.34 -13.27
CA ILE A 146 22.01 -31.37 -12.27
C ILE A 146 20.50 -31.60 -12.15
N ASP A 147 19.67 -30.56 -12.17
CA ASP A 147 18.22 -30.71 -12.04
C ASP A 147 17.61 -31.44 -13.25
N SER A 148 18.06 -31.11 -14.46
CA SER A 148 17.58 -31.77 -15.68
C SER A 148 18.12 -33.19 -15.80
N TYR A 149 19.37 -33.42 -15.40
CA TYR A 149 19.99 -34.73 -15.29
C TYR A 149 19.19 -35.63 -14.33
N MET A 150 18.86 -35.15 -13.12
CA MET A 150 18.12 -35.95 -12.12
C MET A 150 16.70 -36.29 -12.61
N ASN A 151 16.02 -35.34 -13.27
CA ASN A 151 14.72 -35.60 -13.88
C ASN A 151 14.79 -36.66 -15.00
N ARG A 152 15.82 -36.61 -15.84
CA ARG A 152 16.05 -37.61 -16.90
C ARG A 152 16.39 -38.98 -16.34
N LEU A 153 17.29 -39.03 -15.35
CA LEU A 153 17.67 -40.26 -14.65
C LEU A 153 16.43 -40.94 -14.06
N HIS A 154 15.60 -40.17 -13.34
CA HIS A 154 14.35 -40.67 -12.79
C HIS A 154 13.39 -41.16 -13.88
N GLY A 155 13.24 -40.42 -14.98
CA GLY A 155 12.41 -40.81 -16.12
C GLY A 155 12.86 -42.14 -16.76
N ILE A 156 14.17 -42.33 -16.96
CA ILE A 156 14.73 -43.57 -17.54
C ILE A 156 14.47 -44.77 -16.62
N ILE A 157 14.73 -44.60 -15.31
CA ILE A 157 14.49 -45.64 -14.31
C ILE A 157 13.00 -46.04 -14.27
N MET A 158 12.10 -45.07 -14.35
CA MET A 158 10.66 -45.32 -14.32
C MET A 158 10.12 -45.94 -15.61
N ALA A 159 10.70 -45.61 -16.76
CA ALA A 159 10.25 -46.14 -18.05
C ALA A 159 10.51 -47.65 -18.16
N ASN A 160 11.75 -48.09 -17.88
CA ASN A 160 12.15 -49.50 -17.99
C ASN A 160 12.93 -49.97 -16.74
N PRO A 161 12.27 -50.24 -15.60
CA PRO A 161 12.98 -50.60 -14.36
C PRO A 161 13.77 -51.90 -14.45
N GLN A 162 13.23 -52.90 -15.17
CA GLN A 162 13.82 -54.24 -15.30
C GLN A 162 15.12 -54.23 -16.13
N GLU A 163 15.22 -53.31 -17.10
CA GLU A 163 16.43 -53.15 -17.92
C GLU A 163 17.51 -52.32 -17.22
N ASN A 164 17.14 -51.57 -16.19
CA ASN A 164 17.99 -50.63 -15.48
C ASN A 164 18.35 -51.08 -14.05
N GLU A 165 18.25 -52.36 -13.72
CA GLU A 165 18.50 -52.86 -12.34
C GLU A 165 19.89 -52.47 -11.79
N ASN A 166 20.94 -52.62 -12.60
CA ASN A 166 22.31 -52.25 -12.20
C ASN A 166 22.45 -50.74 -11.96
N LEU A 167 21.79 -49.92 -12.79
CA LEU A 167 21.75 -48.47 -12.62
C LEU A 167 21.00 -48.12 -11.33
N ILE A 168 19.86 -48.74 -11.07
CA ILE A 168 19.07 -48.54 -9.85
C ILE A 168 19.91 -48.89 -8.60
N ALA A 169 20.64 -50.01 -8.62
CA ALA A 169 21.55 -50.38 -7.53
C ALA A 169 22.63 -49.31 -7.31
N THR A 170 23.27 -48.85 -8.39
CA THR A 170 24.29 -47.78 -8.34
C THR A 170 23.71 -46.48 -7.77
N VAL A 171 22.54 -46.06 -8.24
CA VAL A 171 21.85 -44.85 -7.75
C VAL A 171 21.53 -44.99 -6.26
N ARG A 172 21.02 -46.15 -5.81
CA ARG A 172 20.77 -46.40 -4.38
C ARG A 172 22.04 -46.27 -3.55
N ASP A 173 23.15 -46.84 -4.00
CA ASP A 173 24.43 -46.74 -3.30
C ASP A 173 24.95 -45.30 -3.22
N VAL A 174 24.80 -44.53 -4.30
CA VAL A 174 25.16 -43.11 -4.34
C VAL A 174 24.30 -42.29 -3.38
N VAL A 175 22.98 -42.50 -3.37
CA VAL A 175 22.05 -41.81 -2.46
C VAL A 175 22.31 -42.17 -1.00
N ASN A 176 22.57 -43.45 -0.69
CA ASN A 176 22.92 -43.87 0.67
C ASN A 176 24.19 -43.19 1.21
N ARG A 177 25.09 -42.73 0.33
CA ARG A 177 26.29 -41.97 0.71
C ARG A 177 26.01 -40.49 0.91
N LEU A 178 24.94 -39.95 0.32
CA LEU A 178 24.50 -38.56 0.47
C LEU A 178 23.75 -38.32 1.79
N GLU A 179 23.14 -39.36 2.38
CA GLU A 179 22.45 -39.28 3.68
C GLU A 179 23.40 -39.32 4.90
N ARG A 180 24.71 -39.53 4.70
CA ARG A 180 25.75 -39.50 5.75
C ARG A 180 26.48 -38.16 5.77
#